data_AF-A0A940P515-F1
#
_entry.id   AF-A0A940P515-F1
#
_cell.length_a   1.000
_cell.length_b   1.000
_cell.length_c   1.000
_cell.angle_alpha   90.00
_cell.angle_beta   90.00
_cell.angle_gamma   90.00
#
_symmetry.space_group_name_H-M   'P 1'
#
loop_
_entity.id
_entity.type
_entity.pdbx_description
1 polymer ?
#
loop_
_entity_poly.entity_id
_entity_poly.type
_entity_poly.pdbx_seq_one_letter_code
_entity_poly.pdbx_strand_id
1 'polypeptide(L)'
;MDIREKSLNEIYGWEPIKPEPDTYVLRTAARALRLPLKDLSAEEIRLLVSQKTGLEYVLPCAVEILRKNPMTRTCYYAGDLLDACKRLTFSDWTANSAELRAFREIAAQAEPRTVTGFETPCGTLTLTDADGERLPFQVQQLMWDTAVSVYDNIAQKHIPLESPNQYQITIPADTLTFGTDYILRLSGDCKFSYGDSDECAVASLALNGNATLSLGAQDFNDAEKDRQAVPMMRDGIQTGLQNPAEYDESKFREYVVFALYDWSGYRFHLIDKTCQKIIFRLAWAAHNLPNVSAEEYAAVTNWTIM
;
A
#
# COMPACT_ATOMS: atom_id res chain seq x y z
N MET A 1 10.37 -20.11 -33.75
CA MET A 1 9.03 -20.11 -33.12
C MET A 1 9.25 -19.78 -31.66
N ASP A 2 8.61 -18.72 -31.17
CA ASP A 2 8.79 -18.25 -29.79
C ASP A 2 8.30 -19.31 -28.80
N ILE A 3 9.10 -19.60 -27.77
CA ILE A 3 8.75 -20.57 -26.72
C ILE A 3 7.47 -20.14 -25.98
N ARG A 4 7.18 -18.83 -25.93
CA ARG A 4 5.98 -18.27 -25.29
C ARG A 4 4.67 -18.66 -25.98
N GLU A 5 4.73 -19.07 -27.25
CA GLU A 5 3.59 -19.53 -28.04
C GLU A 5 3.24 -21.01 -27.76
N LYS A 6 4.06 -21.71 -26.97
CA LYS A 6 3.83 -23.12 -26.62
C LYS A 6 3.31 -23.25 -25.20
N SER A 7 2.53 -24.30 -24.99
CA SER A 7 2.14 -24.79 -23.67
C SER A 7 3.20 -25.69 -23.05
N LEU A 8 3.16 -25.88 -21.74
CA LEU A 8 4.07 -26.82 -21.06
C LEU A 8 3.87 -28.26 -21.57
N ASN A 9 2.64 -28.66 -21.89
CA ASN A 9 2.38 -29.96 -22.50
C ASN A 9 3.11 -30.13 -23.83
N GLU A 10 3.11 -29.12 -24.70
CA GLU A 10 3.82 -29.19 -25.98
C GLU A 10 5.35 -29.16 -25.80
N ILE A 11 5.85 -28.40 -24.82
CA ILE A 11 7.28 -28.30 -24.55
C ILE A 11 7.83 -29.63 -24.03
N TYR A 12 7.13 -30.26 -23.09
CA TYR A 12 7.56 -31.52 -22.47
C TYR A 12 7.03 -32.78 -23.19
N GLY A 13 6.13 -32.63 -24.17
CA GLY A 13 5.46 -33.74 -24.82
C GLY A 13 4.50 -34.50 -23.89
N TRP A 14 3.87 -33.80 -22.94
CA TRP A 14 2.90 -34.40 -22.02
C TRP A 14 1.53 -34.54 -22.66
N GLU A 15 0.89 -35.68 -22.41
CA GLU A 15 -0.50 -35.89 -22.77
C GLU A 15 -1.44 -35.11 -21.82
N PRO A 16 -2.56 -34.57 -22.33
CA PRO A 16 -3.57 -33.93 -21.50
C PRO A 16 -4.12 -34.88 -20.41
N ILE A 17 -4.18 -34.39 -19.17
CA ILE A 17 -4.78 -35.14 -18.04
C ILE A 17 -6.24 -35.51 -18.33
N LYS A 18 -6.58 -36.80 -18.26
CA LYS A 18 -7.94 -37.36 -18.44
C LYS A 18 -8.21 -38.49 -17.41
N PRO A 19 -9.43 -38.59 -16.84
CA PRO A 19 -10.54 -37.64 -16.95
C PRO A 19 -10.18 -36.28 -16.33
N GLU A 20 -11.02 -35.27 -16.53
CA GLU A 20 -10.78 -33.97 -15.93
C GLU A 20 -10.76 -34.09 -14.39
N PRO A 21 -9.83 -33.42 -13.69
CA PRO A 21 -9.74 -33.56 -12.24
C PRO A 21 -10.95 -33.01 -11.47
N ASP A 22 -11.22 -33.61 -10.31
CA ASP A 22 -12.39 -33.23 -9.49
C ASP A 22 -12.14 -32.07 -8.51
N THR A 23 -10.88 -31.69 -8.28
CA THR A 23 -10.54 -30.55 -7.41
C THR A 23 -10.23 -29.30 -8.21
N TYR A 24 -10.55 -28.13 -7.64
CA TYR A 24 -10.29 -26.83 -8.27
C TYR A 24 -8.80 -26.68 -8.65
N VAL A 25 -7.89 -26.99 -7.71
CA VAL A 25 -6.45 -26.90 -7.92
C VAL A 25 -5.99 -27.74 -9.10
N LEU A 26 -6.42 -29.01 -9.17
CA LEU A 26 -6.00 -29.89 -10.25
C LEU A 26 -6.63 -29.49 -11.59
N ARG A 27 -7.88 -28.99 -11.61
CA ARG A 27 -8.48 -28.44 -12.84
C ARG A 27 -7.73 -27.22 -13.35
N THR A 28 -7.44 -26.26 -12.48
CA THR A 28 -6.71 -25.04 -12.86
C THR A 28 -5.30 -25.38 -13.35
N ALA A 29 -4.59 -26.31 -12.69
CA ALA A 29 -3.30 -26.79 -13.18
C ALA A 29 -3.41 -27.50 -14.53
N ALA A 30 -4.37 -28.43 -14.69
CA ALA A 30 -4.59 -29.13 -15.95
C ALA A 30 -4.94 -28.19 -17.11
N ARG A 31 -5.68 -27.12 -16.84
CA ARG A 31 -5.95 -26.04 -17.81
C ARG A 31 -4.68 -25.28 -18.16
N ALA A 32 -3.95 -24.79 -17.16
CA ALA A 32 -2.72 -24.03 -17.34
C ALA A 32 -1.68 -24.78 -18.19
N LEU A 33 -1.51 -26.08 -17.97
CA LEU A 33 -0.58 -26.92 -18.71
C LEU A 33 -0.85 -27.00 -20.23
N ARG A 34 -2.07 -26.67 -20.67
CA ARG A 34 -2.51 -26.69 -22.07
C ARG A 34 -2.50 -25.32 -22.75
N LEU A 35 -2.35 -24.24 -21.98
CA LEU A 35 -2.32 -22.88 -22.52
C LEU A 35 -0.91 -22.50 -22.95
N PRO A 36 -0.74 -21.72 -24.03
CA PRO A 36 0.51 -21.04 -24.33
C PRO A 36 1.00 -20.24 -23.12
N LEU A 37 2.31 -20.20 -22.87
CA LEU A 37 2.86 -19.49 -21.70
C LEU A 37 2.45 -18.01 -21.65
N LYS A 38 2.30 -17.36 -22.82
CA LYS A 38 1.85 -15.96 -22.91
C LYS A 38 0.38 -15.74 -22.48
N ASP A 39 -0.43 -16.79 -22.53
CA ASP A 39 -1.87 -16.74 -22.26
C ASP A 39 -2.19 -17.21 -20.83
N LEU A 40 -1.18 -17.58 -20.06
CA LEU A 40 -1.34 -17.91 -18.64
C LEU A 40 -1.73 -16.67 -17.84
N SER A 41 -2.80 -16.80 -17.06
CA SER A 41 -3.18 -15.80 -16.06
C SER A 41 -2.18 -15.76 -14.89
N ALA A 42 -2.19 -14.66 -14.14
CA ALA A 42 -1.37 -14.53 -12.93
C ALA A 42 -1.68 -15.63 -11.89
N GLU A 43 -2.94 -16.04 -11.81
CA GLU A 43 -3.39 -17.14 -10.95
C GLU A 43 -2.72 -18.47 -11.34
N GLU A 44 -2.73 -18.80 -12.63
CA GLU A 44 -2.17 -20.05 -13.15
C GLU A 44 -0.66 -20.07 -13.01
N ILE A 45 0.02 -18.95 -13.26
CA ILE A 45 1.46 -18.81 -13.03
C ILE A 45 1.78 -19.05 -11.55
N ARG A 46 1.09 -18.37 -10.63
CA ARG A 46 1.28 -18.53 -9.19
C ARG A 46 1.03 -19.96 -8.75
N LEU A 47 0.04 -20.64 -9.34
CA LEU A 47 -0.23 -22.05 -9.07
C LEU A 47 0.91 -22.96 -9.55
N LEU A 48 1.35 -22.83 -10.79
CA LEU A 48 2.44 -23.64 -11.36
C LEU A 48 3.76 -23.43 -10.59
N VAL A 49 4.06 -22.20 -10.16
CA VAL A 49 5.20 -21.88 -9.28
C VAL A 49 5.06 -22.62 -7.95
N SER A 50 3.90 -22.54 -7.30
CA SER A 50 3.65 -23.20 -6.01
C SER A 50 3.77 -24.72 -6.09
N GLN A 51 3.39 -25.31 -7.23
CA GLN A 51 3.51 -26.74 -7.52
C GLN A 51 4.87 -27.13 -8.13
N LYS A 52 5.81 -26.19 -8.26
CA LYS A 52 7.14 -26.38 -8.88
C LYS A 52 7.08 -27.04 -10.28
N THR A 53 6.06 -26.72 -11.06
CA THR A 53 5.82 -27.35 -12.36
C THR A 53 6.30 -26.44 -13.50
N GLY A 54 7.19 -26.95 -14.35
CA GLY A 54 7.68 -26.22 -15.52
C GLY A 54 8.45 -24.93 -15.19
N LEU A 55 9.10 -24.87 -14.02
CA LEU A 55 9.73 -23.65 -13.49
C LEU A 55 10.69 -22.97 -14.47
N GLU A 56 11.41 -23.75 -15.29
CA GLU A 56 12.28 -23.23 -16.36
C GLU A 56 11.58 -22.17 -17.21
N TYR A 57 10.31 -22.40 -17.56
CA TYR A 57 9.55 -21.53 -18.46
C TYR A 57 8.57 -20.61 -17.72
N VAL A 58 8.12 -21.00 -16.53
CA VAL A 58 7.12 -20.25 -15.75
C VAL A 58 7.74 -19.10 -14.95
N LEU A 59 8.97 -19.26 -14.43
CA LEU A 59 9.63 -18.22 -13.62
C LEU A 59 9.88 -16.90 -14.37
N PRO A 60 10.27 -16.90 -15.66
CA PRO A 60 10.34 -15.66 -16.44
C PRO A 60 9.00 -14.89 -16.48
N CYS A 61 7.89 -15.60 -16.65
CA CYS A 61 6.54 -14.99 -16.63
C CYS A 61 6.18 -14.45 -15.25
N ALA A 62 6.48 -15.20 -14.19
CA ALA A 62 6.27 -14.76 -12.81
C ALA A 62 7.05 -13.48 -12.49
N VAL A 63 8.33 -13.42 -12.87
CA VAL A 63 9.16 -12.24 -12.66
C VAL A 63 8.69 -11.05 -13.49
N GLU A 64 8.18 -11.27 -14.70
CA GLU A 64 7.58 -10.18 -15.51
C GLU A 64 6.37 -9.55 -14.81
N ILE A 65 5.49 -10.37 -14.20
CA ILE A 65 4.37 -9.87 -13.40
C ILE A 65 4.88 -9.10 -12.18
N LEU A 66 5.82 -9.68 -11.43
CA LEU A 66 6.37 -9.08 -10.23
C LEU A 66 7.14 -7.77 -10.50
N ARG A 67 7.78 -7.61 -11.67
CA ARG A 67 8.41 -6.34 -12.06
C ARG A 67 7.39 -5.21 -12.22
N LYS A 68 6.19 -5.52 -12.72
CA LYS A 68 5.12 -4.54 -12.87
C LYS A 68 4.55 -4.19 -11.50
N ASN A 69 4.28 -5.21 -10.68
CA ASN A 69 3.75 -5.04 -9.34
C ASN A 69 4.08 -6.25 -8.45
N PRO A 70 5.00 -6.13 -7.49
CA PRO A 70 5.36 -7.22 -6.57
C PRO A 70 4.20 -7.65 -5.66
N MET A 71 3.25 -6.75 -5.43
CA MET A 71 2.08 -6.94 -4.55
C MET A 71 0.82 -7.32 -5.33
N THR A 72 0.93 -7.75 -6.60
CA THR A 72 -0.21 -8.28 -7.36
C THR A 72 -0.93 -9.38 -6.57
N ARG A 73 -2.24 -9.22 -6.39
CA ARG A 73 -3.12 -10.28 -5.87
C ARG A 73 -3.50 -11.20 -7.01
N THR A 74 -3.11 -12.47 -6.94
CA THR A 74 -3.50 -13.46 -7.97
C THR A 74 -4.76 -14.21 -7.59
N CYS A 75 -4.88 -14.67 -6.34
CA CYS A 75 -6.03 -15.46 -5.88
C CYS A 75 -6.38 -15.16 -4.42
N TYR A 76 -5.38 -15.17 -3.53
CA TYR A 76 -5.61 -15.16 -2.09
C TYR A 76 -5.47 -13.76 -1.51
N TYR A 77 -4.28 -13.18 -1.61
CA TYR A 77 -3.91 -11.91 -0.99
C TYR A 77 -2.87 -11.17 -1.85
N ALA A 78 -2.68 -9.87 -1.59
CA ALA A 78 -1.71 -9.05 -2.29
C ALA A 78 -0.28 -9.59 -2.07
N GLY A 79 0.44 -9.90 -3.15
CA GLY A 79 1.79 -10.47 -3.08
C GLY A 79 1.85 -12.00 -2.96
N ASP A 80 0.74 -12.71 -3.17
CA ASP A 80 0.73 -14.18 -3.10
C ASP A 80 1.65 -14.86 -4.13
N LEU A 81 1.89 -14.25 -5.29
CA LEU A 81 2.92 -14.70 -6.25
C LEU A 81 4.35 -14.45 -5.74
N LEU A 82 4.61 -13.29 -5.13
CA LEU A 82 5.91 -12.98 -4.53
C LEU A 82 6.27 -14.00 -3.46
N ASP A 83 5.30 -14.32 -2.59
CA ASP A 83 5.44 -15.33 -1.55
C ASP A 83 5.65 -16.75 -2.10
N ALA A 84 4.95 -17.13 -3.18
CA ALA A 84 5.17 -18.41 -3.84
C ALA A 84 6.62 -18.52 -4.36
N CYS A 85 7.15 -17.46 -4.98
CA CYS A 85 8.53 -17.40 -5.44
C CYS A 85 9.55 -17.41 -4.29
N LYS A 86 9.27 -16.73 -3.16
CA LYS A 86 10.15 -16.72 -1.96
C LYS A 86 10.34 -18.12 -1.36
N ARG A 87 9.34 -19.00 -1.49
CA ARG A 87 9.38 -20.38 -0.99
C ARG A 87 10.23 -21.33 -1.85
N LEU A 88 10.68 -20.89 -3.02
CA LEU A 88 11.57 -21.67 -3.88
C LEU A 88 12.99 -21.69 -3.32
N THR A 89 13.66 -22.83 -3.51
CA THR A 89 15.07 -23.03 -3.16
C THR A 89 15.99 -22.54 -4.26
N PHE A 90 17.27 -22.32 -3.96
CA PHE A 90 18.23 -21.94 -5.00
C PHE A 90 18.28 -22.91 -6.19
N SER A 91 18.11 -24.22 -5.96
CA SER A 91 18.06 -25.23 -7.02
C SER A 91 16.85 -25.10 -7.94
N ASP A 92 15.74 -24.55 -7.47
CA ASP A 92 14.55 -24.34 -8.30
C ASP A 92 14.78 -23.22 -9.35
N TRP A 93 15.78 -22.37 -9.16
CA TRP A 93 16.12 -21.24 -10.03
C TRP A 93 17.30 -21.53 -10.97
N THR A 94 17.85 -22.74 -11.02
CA THR A 94 19.11 -23.02 -11.75
C THR A 94 19.04 -22.71 -13.23
N ALA A 95 17.88 -22.92 -13.87
CA ALA A 95 17.65 -22.58 -15.27
C ALA A 95 17.33 -21.09 -15.50
N ASN A 96 17.15 -20.30 -14.43
CA ASN A 96 16.58 -18.96 -14.41
C ASN A 96 17.42 -18.00 -13.54
N SER A 97 18.75 -18.01 -13.73
CA SER A 97 19.67 -17.24 -12.88
C SER A 97 19.54 -15.72 -13.03
N ALA A 98 19.18 -15.24 -14.23
CA ALA A 98 18.91 -13.82 -14.47
C ALA A 98 17.61 -13.38 -13.79
N GLU A 99 16.57 -14.22 -13.86
CA GLU A 99 15.29 -14.02 -13.21
C GLU A 99 15.43 -14.06 -11.69
N LEU A 100 16.27 -14.94 -11.14
CA LEU A 100 16.57 -14.97 -9.70
C LEU A 100 17.20 -13.65 -9.24
N ARG A 101 18.12 -13.08 -10.03
CA ARG A 101 18.71 -11.78 -9.71
C ARG A 101 17.64 -10.69 -9.70
N ALA A 102 16.84 -10.60 -10.76
CA ALA A 102 15.75 -9.63 -10.84
C ALA A 102 14.73 -9.82 -9.70
N PHE A 103 14.38 -11.07 -9.39
CA PHE A 103 13.48 -11.42 -8.30
C PHE A 103 14.01 -10.94 -6.95
N ARG A 104 15.32 -11.10 -6.67
CA ARG A 104 15.93 -10.62 -5.43
C ARG A 104 15.87 -9.10 -5.31
N GLU A 105 16.10 -8.38 -6.41
CA GLU A 105 15.99 -6.93 -6.46
C GLU A 105 14.54 -6.47 -6.17
N ILE A 106 13.57 -7.12 -6.82
CA ILE A 106 12.14 -6.89 -6.60
C ILE A 106 11.74 -7.19 -5.15
N ALA A 107 12.13 -8.35 -4.63
CA ALA A 107 11.78 -8.76 -3.28
C ALA A 107 12.35 -7.79 -2.24
N ALA A 108 13.61 -7.36 -2.39
CA ALA A 108 14.23 -6.39 -1.50
C ALA A 108 13.60 -4.98 -1.56
N GLN A 109 12.93 -4.64 -2.66
CA GLN A 109 12.13 -3.41 -2.77
C GLN A 109 10.77 -3.54 -2.08
N ALA A 110 10.17 -4.73 -2.14
CA ALA A 110 8.87 -5.01 -1.51
C ALA A 110 8.94 -5.24 0.01
N GLU A 111 10.10 -5.57 0.58
CA GLU A 111 10.25 -5.76 2.02
C GLU A 111 10.19 -4.44 2.80
N PRO A 112 9.52 -4.41 3.98
CA PRO A 112 9.59 -3.27 4.89
C PRO A 112 11.03 -2.98 5.33
N ARG A 113 11.40 -1.71 5.35
CA ARG A 113 12.72 -1.23 5.80
C ARG A 113 12.56 -0.43 7.07
N THR A 114 13.39 -0.70 8.08
CA THR A 114 13.40 0.09 9.31
C THR A 114 14.24 1.34 9.12
N VAL A 115 13.66 2.50 9.40
CA VAL A 115 14.30 3.82 9.26
C VAL A 115 13.97 4.71 10.46
N THR A 116 14.79 5.72 10.73
CA THR A 116 14.50 6.78 11.74
C THR A 116 14.07 8.10 11.10
N GLY A 117 14.08 8.14 9.76
CA GLY A 117 13.63 9.24 8.94
C GLY A 117 13.39 8.75 7.52
N PHE A 118 12.34 9.28 6.87
CA PHE A 118 12.02 8.93 5.49
C PHE A 118 11.89 10.20 4.65
N GLU A 119 12.78 10.34 3.67
CA GLU A 119 12.81 11.51 2.79
C GLU A 119 11.70 11.44 1.75
N THR A 120 11.03 12.57 1.57
CA THR A 120 9.96 12.76 0.59
C THR A 120 10.22 14.07 -0.16
N PRO A 121 9.53 14.34 -1.28
CA PRO A 121 9.59 15.66 -1.90
C PRO A 121 9.21 16.79 -0.91
N CYS A 122 8.26 16.53 0.00
CA CYS A 122 7.73 17.52 0.93
C CYS A 122 8.48 17.56 2.28
N GLY A 123 9.71 17.06 2.32
CA GLY A 123 10.56 17.03 3.52
C GLY A 123 10.69 15.64 4.13
N THR A 124 11.11 15.59 5.39
CA THR A 124 11.46 14.34 6.08
C THR A 124 10.36 13.93 7.05
N LEU A 125 9.86 12.70 6.91
CA LEU A 125 8.95 12.08 7.87
C LEU A 125 9.77 11.48 9.03
N THR A 126 9.41 11.84 10.26
CA THR A 126 10.07 11.35 11.48
C THR A 126 9.05 10.96 12.54
N LEU A 127 9.38 9.95 13.34
CA LEU A 127 8.65 9.55 14.54
C LEU A 127 9.42 9.99 15.78
N THR A 128 8.75 10.65 16.73
CA THR A 128 9.32 11.00 18.02
C THR A 128 8.43 10.59 19.19
N ASP A 129 9.03 10.37 20.36
CA ASP A 129 8.31 10.27 21.63
C ASP A 129 8.00 11.65 22.24
N ALA A 130 7.49 11.64 23.47
CA ALA A 130 7.14 12.82 24.26
C ALA A 130 8.35 13.71 24.61
N ASP A 131 9.55 13.14 24.68
CA ASP A 131 10.79 13.87 24.96
C ASP A 131 11.45 14.42 23.67
N GLY A 132 10.90 14.04 22.50
CA GLY A 132 11.40 14.44 21.18
C GLY A 132 12.51 13.54 20.66
N GLU A 133 12.78 12.40 21.29
CA GLU A 133 13.75 11.44 20.79
C GLU A 133 13.22 10.73 19.54
N ARG A 134 14.08 10.54 18.53
CA ARG A 134 13.68 9.89 17.28
C ARG A 134 13.62 8.37 17.45
N LEU A 135 12.51 7.79 17.04
CA LEU A 135 12.27 6.36 17.09
C LEU A 135 12.30 5.75 15.67
N PRO A 136 12.69 4.48 15.55
CA PRO A 136 12.60 3.76 14.29
C PRO A 136 11.15 3.40 13.95
N PHE A 137 10.84 3.36 12.67
CA PHE A 137 9.59 2.85 12.11
C PHE A 137 9.87 2.09 10.81
N GLN A 138 8.92 1.27 10.38
CA GLN A 138 9.03 0.49 9.14
C GLN A 138 8.36 1.22 7.99
N VAL A 139 9.01 1.24 6.83
CA VAL A 139 8.47 1.77 5.58
C VAL A 139 8.47 0.68 4.53
N GLN A 140 7.33 0.47 3.88
CA GLN A 140 7.17 -0.47 2.79
C GLN A 140 6.58 0.25 1.59
N GLN A 141 7.20 0.13 0.43
CA GLN A 141 6.61 0.66 -0.80
C GLN A 141 5.39 -0.19 -1.18
N LEU A 142 4.27 0.48 -1.37
CA LEU A 142 3.05 -0.07 -1.87
C LEU A 142 3.01 0.12 -3.38
N MET A 143 2.52 -0.89 -4.07
CA MET A 143 2.36 -0.89 -5.53
C MET A 143 0.89 -1.21 -5.78
N TRP A 144 -0.02 -0.39 -5.26
CA TRP A 144 -1.46 -0.59 -5.45
C TRP A 144 -1.94 -0.03 -6.79
N ASP A 145 -3.08 -0.56 -7.23
CA ASP A 145 -3.78 -0.20 -8.46
C ASP A 145 -5.03 0.63 -8.13
N THR A 146 -4.92 1.62 -7.23
CA THR A 146 -5.94 2.66 -7.12
C THR A 146 -5.65 3.68 -8.22
N ALA A 147 -6.24 3.42 -9.38
CA ALA A 147 -6.25 4.34 -10.52
C ALA A 147 -6.96 5.64 -10.11
N VAL A 148 -6.21 6.56 -9.52
CA VAL A 148 -6.65 7.93 -9.28
C VAL A 148 -6.42 8.71 -10.55
N SER A 149 -7.34 9.62 -10.86
CA SER A 149 -7.21 10.52 -11.99
C SER A 149 -7.43 11.96 -11.54
N VAL A 150 -6.79 12.86 -12.26
CA VAL A 150 -6.99 14.31 -12.12
C VAL A 150 -7.74 14.82 -13.32
N TYR A 151 -8.54 15.86 -13.13
CA TYR A 151 -9.26 16.48 -14.25
C TYR A 151 -8.32 17.42 -15.01
N ASP A 152 -8.21 17.28 -16.32
CA ASP A 152 -7.55 18.26 -17.18
C ASP A 152 -8.60 19.24 -17.71
N ASN A 153 -8.50 20.50 -17.26
CA ASN A 153 -9.45 21.55 -17.60
C ASN A 153 -9.42 21.95 -19.08
N ILE A 154 -8.34 21.70 -19.82
CA ILE A 154 -8.27 22.02 -21.25
C ILE A 154 -8.78 20.84 -22.07
N ALA A 155 -8.31 19.63 -21.75
CA ALA A 155 -8.71 18.43 -22.47
C ALA A 155 -10.12 17.94 -22.08
N GLN A 156 -10.72 18.51 -21.02
CA GLN A 156 -12.05 18.16 -20.49
C GLN A 156 -12.19 16.65 -20.25
N LYS A 157 -11.16 16.06 -19.63
CA LYS A 157 -11.11 14.62 -19.35
C LYS A 157 -10.29 14.33 -18.10
N HIS A 158 -10.55 13.17 -17.51
CA HIS A 158 -9.71 12.60 -16.46
C HIS A 158 -8.42 12.03 -17.04
N ILE A 159 -7.28 12.41 -16.46
CA ILE A 159 -5.95 11.87 -16.76
C ILE A 159 -5.54 10.99 -15.58
N PRO A 160 -5.24 9.70 -15.79
CA PRO A 160 -4.70 8.84 -14.74
C PRO A 160 -3.39 9.40 -14.19
N LEU A 161 -3.26 9.43 -12.86
CA LEU A 161 -1.98 9.68 -12.21
C LEU A 161 -1.21 8.38 -12.09
N GLU A 162 0.03 8.38 -12.54
CA GLU A 162 0.95 7.30 -12.22
C GLU A 162 1.24 7.31 -10.72
N SER A 163 1.23 6.12 -10.11
CA SER A 163 1.35 5.98 -8.66
C SER A 163 2.57 5.17 -8.22
N PRO A 164 3.80 5.55 -8.61
CA PRO A 164 4.99 4.82 -8.18
C PRO A 164 5.33 5.07 -6.70
N ASN A 165 4.75 6.09 -6.08
CA ASN A 165 5.17 6.58 -4.77
C ASN A 165 4.07 6.41 -3.72
N GLN A 166 3.63 5.18 -3.48
CA GLN A 166 2.76 4.86 -2.34
C GLN A 166 3.56 4.06 -1.31
N TYR A 167 3.33 4.30 -0.03
CA TYR A 167 4.06 3.67 1.06
C TYR A 167 3.15 3.40 2.25
N GLN A 168 3.39 2.26 2.90
CA GLN A 168 2.87 1.97 4.22
C GLN A 168 3.95 2.26 5.24
N ILE A 169 3.58 3.04 6.24
CA ILE A 169 4.38 3.26 7.45
C ILE A 169 3.81 2.35 8.53
N THR A 170 4.64 1.57 9.19
CA THR A 170 4.23 0.63 10.23
C THR A 170 5.06 0.86 11.49
N ILE A 171 4.37 1.04 12.60
CA ILE A 171 4.97 1.19 13.92
C ILE A 171 4.52 -0.02 14.75
N PRO A 172 5.43 -0.97 15.06
CA PRO A 172 5.09 -2.11 15.90
C PRO A 172 4.66 -1.66 17.30
N ALA A 173 3.54 -2.18 17.81
CA ALA A 173 3.00 -1.76 19.10
C ALA A 173 3.91 -2.14 20.28
N ASP A 174 4.74 -3.18 20.13
CA ASP A 174 5.73 -3.61 21.12
C ASP A 174 6.93 -2.65 21.27
N THR A 175 7.06 -1.68 20.36
CA THR A 175 8.02 -0.57 20.48
C THR A 175 7.47 0.65 21.21
N LEU A 176 6.19 0.63 21.60
CA LEU A 176 5.50 1.77 22.20
C LEU A 176 5.13 1.49 23.65
N THR A 177 5.02 2.57 24.42
CA THR A 177 4.54 2.57 25.80
C THR A 177 3.07 2.98 25.84
N PHE A 178 2.31 2.26 26.65
CA PHE A 178 0.88 2.50 26.84
C PHE A 178 0.60 3.91 27.37
N GLY A 179 -0.34 4.63 26.75
CA GLY A 179 -0.74 5.98 27.16
C GLY A 179 0.35 7.05 26.98
N THR A 180 1.46 6.73 26.30
CA THR A 180 2.50 7.70 25.96
C THR A 180 2.22 8.30 24.59
N ASP A 181 2.23 9.64 24.50
CA ASP A 181 2.08 10.36 23.25
C ASP A 181 3.32 10.19 22.36
N TYR A 182 3.07 9.89 21.08
CA TYR A 182 4.06 9.86 20.02
C TYR A 182 3.64 10.80 18.90
N ILE A 183 4.62 11.32 18.16
CA ILE A 183 4.38 12.24 17.04
C ILE A 183 5.02 11.69 15.78
N LEU A 184 4.20 11.41 14.77
CA LEU A 184 4.65 11.17 13.40
C LEU A 184 4.48 12.47 12.61
N ARG A 185 5.58 13.12 12.23
CA ARG A 185 5.57 14.45 11.60
C ARG A 185 6.39 14.47 10.32
N LEU A 186 5.85 15.13 9.30
CA LEU A 186 6.55 15.54 8.10
C LEU A 186 7.10 16.96 8.31
N SER A 187 8.42 17.10 8.28
CA SER A 187 9.10 18.39 8.45
C SER A 187 9.72 18.83 7.12
N GLY A 188 9.24 19.94 6.57
CA GLY A 188 9.73 20.49 5.31
C GLY A 188 9.16 21.88 5.04
N ASP A 189 9.72 22.56 4.04
CA ASP A 189 9.19 23.84 3.55
C ASP A 189 8.00 23.57 2.62
N CYS A 190 6.84 23.33 3.23
CA CYS A 190 5.59 22.94 2.55
C CYS A 190 4.40 23.68 3.14
N LYS A 191 3.37 23.83 2.31
CA LYS A 191 2.05 24.24 2.79
C LYS A 191 1.30 23.00 3.23
N PHE A 192 0.92 22.95 4.49
CA PHE A 192 0.14 21.88 5.06
C PHE A 192 -1.34 22.29 5.14
N SER A 193 -2.22 21.34 4.87
CA SER A 193 -3.66 21.53 5.00
C SER A 193 -4.35 20.23 5.36
N TYR A 194 -5.61 20.35 5.76
CA TYR A 194 -6.53 19.21 5.73
C TYR A 194 -6.51 18.57 4.34
N GLY A 195 -6.50 17.24 4.31
CA GLY A 195 -6.68 16.46 3.10
C GLY A 195 -8.14 16.11 2.91
N ASP A 196 -8.41 14.82 2.96
CA ASP A 196 -9.73 14.22 2.88
C ASP A 196 -9.84 13.15 3.98
N SER A 197 -11.04 12.73 4.28
CA SER A 197 -11.33 11.73 5.31
C SER A 197 -12.40 10.79 4.82
N ASP A 198 -12.32 9.53 5.24
CA ASP A 198 -13.39 8.57 5.07
C ASP A 198 -13.64 7.88 6.42
N GLU A 199 -14.63 6.99 6.49
CA GLU A 199 -14.90 6.22 7.70
C GLU A 199 -13.62 5.56 8.20
N CYS A 200 -13.23 5.90 9.44
CA CYS A 200 -12.02 5.41 10.08
C CYS A 200 -10.69 5.81 9.41
N ALA A 201 -10.65 6.90 8.63
CA ALA A 201 -9.41 7.40 8.04
C ALA A 201 -9.38 8.93 7.97
N VAL A 202 -8.23 9.52 8.30
CA VAL A 202 -7.99 10.95 8.16
C VAL A 202 -6.68 11.19 7.42
N ALA A 203 -6.66 12.14 6.49
CA ALA A 203 -5.45 12.50 5.78
C ALA A 203 -5.09 13.99 5.88
N SER A 204 -3.79 14.24 5.85
CA SER A 204 -3.19 15.56 5.76
C SER A 204 -2.52 15.72 4.39
N LEU A 205 -2.56 16.92 3.83
CA LEU A 205 -1.90 17.26 2.58
C LEU A 205 -0.67 18.12 2.85
N ALA A 206 0.38 17.87 2.08
CA ALA A 206 1.57 18.70 2.02
C ALA A 206 1.86 19.07 0.56
N LEU A 207 2.03 20.37 0.31
CA LEU A 207 2.32 20.90 -1.01
C LEU A 207 3.69 21.57 -1.00
N ASN A 208 4.60 21.07 -1.83
CA ASN A 208 5.75 21.84 -2.29
C ASN A 208 5.45 22.23 -3.75
N GLY A 209 6.03 23.31 -4.30
CA GLY A 209 5.64 23.80 -5.64
C GLY A 209 5.64 22.78 -6.79
N ASN A 210 6.31 21.63 -6.62
CA ASN A 210 6.48 20.60 -7.63
C ASN A 210 5.81 19.25 -7.30
N ALA A 211 5.19 19.10 -6.13
CA ALA A 211 4.57 17.85 -5.71
C ALA A 211 3.48 18.05 -4.67
N THR A 212 2.47 17.19 -4.74
CA THR A 212 1.45 17.02 -3.70
C THR A 212 1.67 15.68 -3.02
N LEU A 213 1.75 15.70 -1.69
CA LEU A 213 1.87 14.53 -0.85
C LEU A 213 0.66 14.45 0.09
N SER A 214 0.17 13.23 0.30
CA SER A 214 -0.80 12.91 1.34
C SER A 214 -0.18 11.97 2.37
N LEU A 215 -0.42 12.25 3.64
CA LEU A 215 -0.15 11.35 4.76
C LEU A 215 -1.50 11.03 5.41
N GLY A 216 -1.93 9.78 5.33
CA GLY A 216 -3.16 9.27 5.94
C GLY A 216 -2.88 8.44 7.18
N ALA A 217 -3.79 8.51 8.13
CA ALA A 217 -3.82 7.70 9.34
C ALA A 217 -5.13 6.93 9.44
N GLN A 218 -5.06 5.67 9.87
CA GLN A 218 -6.24 4.91 10.21
C GLN A 218 -6.71 5.31 11.61
N ASP A 219 -8.00 5.59 11.76
CA ASP A 219 -8.64 6.08 12.98
C ASP A 219 -9.84 5.21 13.38
N PHE A 220 -9.58 4.08 14.04
CA PHE A 220 -10.62 3.14 14.46
C PHE A 220 -11.66 3.70 15.44
N ASN A 221 -11.38 4.88 16.00
CA ASN A 221 -12.17 5.54 17.03
C ASN A 221 -12.94 6.76 16.50
N ASP A 222 -12.91 7.00 15.18
CA ASP A 222 -13.58 8.11 14.51
C ASP A 222 -15.08 8.19 14.86
N ALA A 223 -15.82 7.09 14.71
CA ALA A 223 -17.23 7.04 15.07
C ALA A 223 -17.51 7.30 16.57
N GLU A 224 -16.56 6.99 17.46
CA GLU A 224 -16.70 7.30 18.89
C GLU A 224 -16.35 8.77 19.18
N LYS A 225 -15.37 9.34 18.47
CA LYS A 225 -15.07 10.78 18.53
C LYS A 225 -16.29 11.60 18.11
N ASP A 226 -16.96 11.21 17.04
CA ASP A 226 -18.20 11.85 16.58
C ASP A 226 -19.32 11.80 17.62
N ARG A 227 -19.47 10.68 18.33
CA ARG A 227 -20.47 10.57 19.41
C ARG A 227 -20.18 11.47 20.60
N GLN A 228 -18.90 11.80 20.82
CA GLN A 228 -18.46 12.69 21.89
C GLN A 228 -18.35 14.15 21.43
N ALA A 229 -18.46 14.42 20.12
CA ALA A 229 -18.42 15.75 19.56
C ALA A 229 -19.61 16.60 20.06
N VAL A 230 -19.35 17.90 20.24
CA VAL A 230 -20.35 18.83 20.75
C VAL A 230 -20.94 19.66 19.61
N PRO A 231 -22.25 19.95 19.60
CA PRO A 231 -22.86 20.79 18.57
C PRO A 231 -22.25 22.18 18.53
N MET A 232 -21.83 22.62 17.34
CA MET A 232 -21.42 23.99 17.10
C MET A 232 -22.65 24.81 16.71
N MET A 233 -22.95 25.85 17.50
CA MET A 233 -24.17 26.66 17.34
C MET A 233 -23.83 28.06 16.83
N ARG A 234 -24.53 28.52 15.79
CA ARG A 234 -24.49 29.90 15.29
C ARG A 234 -25.91 30.43 15.16
N ASP A 235 -26.21 31.53 15.83
CA ASP A 235 -27.55 32.15 15.86
C ASP A 235 -28.68 31.16 16.24
N GLY A 236 -28.39 30.21 17.15
CA GLY A 236 -29.33 29.18 17.60
C GLY A 236 -29.51 28.00 16.64
N ILE A 237 -28.77 27.96 15.52
CA ILE A 237 -28.79 26.88 14.54
C ILE A 237 -27.51 26.06 14.70
N GLN A 238 -27.65 24.73 14.69
CA GLN A 238 -26.49 23.84 14.63
C GLN A 238 -25.84 23.94 13.25
N THR A 239 -24.61 24.42 13.19
CA THR A 239 -23.84 24.59 11.95
C THR A 239 -22.77 23.53 11.76
N GLY A 240 -22.57 22.66 12.74
CA GLY A 240 -21.61 21.57 12.67
C GLY A 240 -21.42 20.87 14.01
N LEU A 241 -20.37 20.07 14.07
CA LEU A 241 -19.83 19.47 15.28
C LEU A 241 -18.43 20.02 15.52
N GLN A 242 -18.04 20.13 16.78
CA GLN A 242 -16.66 20.42 17.16
C GLN A 242 -16.18 19.36 18.15
N ASN A 243 -14.89 19.09 18.13
CA ASN A 243 -14.28 18.18 19.10
C ASN A 243 -14.53 18.69 20.54
N PRO A 244 -14.77 17.80 21.51
CA PRO A 244 -14.84 18.18 22.91
C PRO A 244 -13.47 18.69 23.39
N ALA A 245 -13.46 19.36 24.53
CA ALA A 245 -12.20 19.79 25.16
C ALA A 245 -11.31 18.59 25.54
N GLU A 246 -11.94 17.51 26.00
CA GLU A 246 -11.31 16.23 26.33
C GLU A 246 -12.21 15.09 25.86
N TYR A 247 -11.60 14.06 25.27
CA TYR A 247 -12.30 12.83 24.93
C TYR A 247 -12.29 11.86 26.12
N ASP A 248 -13.39 11.13 26.29
CA ASP A 248 -13.45 9.94 27.14
C ASP A 248 -12.82 8.76 26.40
N GLU A 249 -11.50 8.65 26.52
CA GLU A 249 -10.70 7.60 25.87
C GLU A 249 -10.97 6.20 26.45
N SER A 250 -11.70 6.07 27.57
CA SER A 250 -12.09 4.76 28.10
C SER A 250 -13.01 3.98 27.16
N LYS A 251 -13.61 4.67 26.18
CA LYS A 251 -14.44 4.10 25.12
C LYS A 251 -13.68 3.84 23.83
N PHE A 252 -12.42 4.24 23.75
CA PHE A 252 -11.57 3.96 22.60
C PHE A 252 -10.99 2.55 22.68
N ARG A 253 -10.48 2.08 21.54
CA ARG A 253 -9.80 0.79 21.40
C ARG A 253 -8.50 0.94 20.62
N GLU A 254 -7.63 -0.05 20.79
CA GLU A 254 -6.34 -0.20 20.10
C GLU A 254 -5.41 1.00 20.31
N TYR A 255 -5.55 2.04 19.51
CA TYR A 255 -4.81 3.29 19.62
C TYR A 255 -5.71 4.45 19.20
N VAL A 256 -5.37 5.65 19.65
CA VAL A 256 -6.01 6.88 19.19
C VAL A 256 -5.01 7.70 18.40
N VAL A 257 -5.51 8.41 17.39
CA VAL A 257 -4.73 9.31 16.54
C VAL A 257 -5.43 10.66 16.43
N PHE A 258 -4.66 11.74 16.41
CA PHE A 258 -5.14 13.11 16.26
C PHE A 258 -4.25 13.85 15.27
N ALA A 259 -4.84 14.53 14.30
CA ALA A 259 -4.08 15.44 13.45
C ALA A 259 -3.44 16.55 14.29
N LEU A 260 -2.22 16.93 13.97
CA LEU A 260 -1.59 18.12 14.53
C LEU A 260 -2.31 19.37 14.01
N TYR A 261 -2.34 20.44 14.82
CA TYR A 261 -3.03 21.69 14.46
C TYR A 261 -2.56 22.31 13.14
N ASP A 262 -1.31 22.08 12.77
CA ASP A 262 -0.68 22.58 11.55
C ASP A 262 -0.79 21.59 10.37
N TRP A 263 -1.45 20.44 10.53
CA TRP A 263 -1.55 19.37 9.53
C TRP A 263 -0.21 18.78 9.09
N SER A 264 0.87 18.99 9.85
CA SER A 264 2.19 18.43 9.55
C SER A 264 2.30 16.92 9.85
N GLY A 265 1.26 16.32 10.43
CA GLY A 265 1.24 14.91 10.79
C GLY A 265 0.28 14.63 11.93
N TYR A 266 0.64 13.66 12.78
CA TYR A 266 -0.26 13.07 13.76
C TYR A 266 0.40 12.91 15.13
N ARG A 267 -0.38 13.17 16.16
CA ARG A 267 -0.14 12.69 17.52
C ARG A 267 -0.94 11.40 17.75
N PHE A 268 -0.37 10.40 18.39
CA PHE A 268 -1.07 9.15 18.66
C PHE A 268 -0.50 8.43 19.90
N HIS A 269 -1.30 7.55 20.49
CA HIS A 269 -0.88 6.67 21.58
C HIS A 269 -1.72 5.40 21.65
N LEU A 270 -1.15 4.35 22.28
CA LEU A 270 -1.85 3.08 22.50
C LEU A 270 -2.90 3.22 23.61
N ILE A 271 -4.09 2.67 23.36
CA ILE A 271 -5.26 2.61 24.25
C ILE A 271 -5.44 1.23 24.88
N ASP A 272 -5.01 0.16 24.21
CA ASP A 272 -5.02 -1.21 24.75
C ASP A 272 -3.87 -2.06 24.17
N LYS A 273 -3.73 -3.29 24.68
CA LYS A 273 -2.68 -4.24 24.27
C LYS A 273 -3.09 -5.15 23.12
N THR A 274 -4.28 -4.96 22.55
CA THR A 274 -4.78 -5.76 21.43
C THR A 274 -4.21 -5.28 20.10
N CYS A 275 -3.82 -4.00 20.04
CA CYS A 275 -3.11 -3.44 18.90
C CYS A 275 -1.75 -4.13 18.71
N GLN A 276 -1.51 -4.67 17.51
CA GLN A 276 -0.22 -5.25 17.15
C GLN A 276 0.71 -4.24 16.47
N LYS A 277 0.12 -3.26 15.77
CA LYS A 277 0.83 -2.25 14.99
C LYS A 277 -0.09 -1.09 14.68
N ILE A 278 0.52 0.08 14.51
CA ILE A 278 -0.14 1.29 14.02
C ILE A 278 0.29 1.48 12.56
N ILE A 279 -0.66 1.81 11.70
CA ILE A 279 -0.44 1.97 10.26
C ILE A 279 -0.76 3.39 9.83
N PHE A 280 0.17 3.98 9.07
CA PHE A 280 -0.07 5.19 8.30
C PHE A 280 0.20 4.90 6.83
N ARG A 281 -0.39 5.70 5.95
CA ARG A 281 -0.16 5.64 4.51
C ARG A 281 0.41 6.96 4.02
N LEU A 282 1.35 6.88 3.11
CA LEU A 282 2.04 8.02 2.56
C LEU A 282 2.05 7.87 1.05
N ALA A 283 1.64 8.90 0.33
CA ALA A 283 1.75 8.87 -1.13
C ALA A 283 1.96 10.26 -1.71
N TRP A 284 2.59 10.36 -2.88
CA TRP A 284 2.76 11.64 -3.56
C TRP A 284 2.75 11.55 -5.08
N ALA A 285 2.35 12.66 -5.70
CA ALA A 285 2.36 12.87 -7.14
C ALA A 285 3.17 14.13 -7.49
N ALA A 286 3.99 14.03 -8.53
CA ALA A 286 4.73 15.17 -9.06
C ALA A 286 3.82 16.02 -9.96
N HIS A 287 3.97 17.35 -9.91
CA HIS A 287 3.25 18.29 -10.76
C HIS A 287 3.89 18.34 -12.15
N ASN A 288 3.64 17.33 -12.98
CA ASN A 288 4.22 17.21 -14.31
C ASN A 288 3.23 17.44 -15.46
N LEU A 289 1.93 17.55 -15.16
CA LEU A 289 0.90 17.86 -16.15
C LEU A 289 0.69 19.37 -16.28
N PRO A 290 0.87 19.96 -17.47
CA PRO A 290 0.93 21.43 -17.65
C PRO A 290 -0.40 22.16 -17.39
N ASN A 291 -1.54 21.45 -17.44
CA ASN A 291 -2.88 22.03 -17.36
C ASN A 291 -3.65 21.58 -16.11
N VAL A 292 -2.95 20.94 -15.16
CA VAL A 292 -3.53 20.44 -13.93
C VAL A 292 -3.04 21.35 -12.80
N SER A 293 -3.97 21.93 -12.06
CA SER A 293 -3.68 22.77 -10.91
C SER A 293 -3.14 21.93 -9.74
N ALA A 294 -2.39 22.55 -8.83
CA ALA A 294 -1.90 21.86 -7.64
C ALA A 294 -3.04 21.32 -6.75
N GLU A 295 -4.20 21.97 -6.75
CA GLU A 295 -5.39 21.52 -6.01
C GLU A 295 -5.96 20.21 -6.57
N GLU A 296 -5.92 20.00 -7.89
CA GLU A 296 -6.41 18.76 -8.49
C GLU A 296 -5.57 17.53 -8.08
N TYR A 297 -4.28 17.73 -7.81
CA TYR A 297 -3.42 16.67 -7.26
C TYR A 297 -3.79 16.27 -5.82
N ALA A 298 -4.65 17.01 -5.12
CA ALA A 298 -5.19 16.60 -3.81
C ALA A 298 -5.92 15.25 -3.86
N ALA A 299 -6.35 14.81 -5.05
CA ALA A 299 -6.88 13.46 -5.30
C ALA A 299 -5.91 12.34 -4.89
N VAL A 300 -4.60 12.64 -4.73
CA VAL A 300 -3.60 11.76 -4.11
C VAL A 300 -4.03 11.25 -2.72
N THR A 301 -4.90 11.99 -2.03
CA THR A 301 -5.45 11.57 -0.74
C THR A 301 -6.25 10.27 -0.82
N ASN A 302 -6.87 9.99 -1.96
CA ASN A 302 -7.59 8.73 -2.19
C ASN A 302 -6.65 7.50 -2.16
N TRP A 303 -5.32 7.70 -2.21
CA TRP A 303 -4.36 6.61 -2.00
C TRP A 303 -4.10 6.32 -0.52
N THR A 304 -4.42 7.25 0.37
CA THR A 304 -4.10 7.17 1.79
C THR A 304 -5.33 6.94 2.66
N ILE A 305 -6.53 7.27 2.17
CA ILE A 305 -7.82 6.88 2.76
C ILE A 305 -8.33 5.60 2.06
N MET A 306 -8.41 4.46 2.76
CA MET A 306 -9.19 3.26 2.38
C MET A 306 -9.55 2.47 3.64
#